data_AF-A0A961RET9-F1
#
_entry.id   AF-A0A961RET9-F1
#
_cell.length_a   1.000
_cell.length_b   1.000
_cell.length_c   1.000
_cell.angle_alpha   90.00
_cell.angle_beta   90.00
_cell.angle_gamma   90.00
#
_symmetry.space_group_name_H-M   'P 1'
#
loop_
_entity.id
_entity.type
_entity.pdbx_description
1 polymer ?
#
loop_
_entity_poly.entity_id
_entity_poly.type
_entity_poly.pdbx_seq_one_letter_code
_entity_poly.pdbx_strand_id
1 'polypeptide(L)'
;DLHSGRSQVDMDWLAEQAAELGLPDDGAASIRAANTALEALEITGGKVDLPACIAMLARQQALAVLRGAPVEVEVLIFSRDGMLLGQAGRLDG
;
A
#
# COMPACT_ATOMS: atom_id res chain seq x y z
N ASP A 1 17.63 6.69 -19.64
CA ASP A 1 16.50 6.13 -18.88
C ASP A 1 16.14 7.14 -17.80
N LEU A 2 14.97 7.76 -17.90
CA LEU A 2 14.66 9.03 -17.22
C LEU A 2 13.19 9.05 -16.75
N HIS A 3 12.68 8.02 -16.06
CA HIS A 3 11.28 8.05 -15.59
C HIS A 3 10.95 7.44 -14.21
N SER A 4 11.89 6.99 -13.39
CA SER A 4 11.56 6.44 -12.06
C SER A 4 11.43 7.48 -10.94
N GLY A 5 11.81 8.74 -11.19
CA GLY A 5 11.89 9.79 -10.16
C GLY A 5 10.58 10.50 -9.81
N ARG A 6 9.45 10.19 -10.47
CA ARG A 6 8.16 10.87 -10.27
C ARG A 6 7.13 10.08 -9.44
N SER A 7 7.43 8.83 -9.10
CA SER A 7 6.56 7.97 -8.30
C SER A 7 7.28 7.48 -7.04
N GLN A 8 8.02 8.37 -6.39
CA GLN A 8 8.62 8.05 -5.10
C GLN A 8 7.49 7.79 -4.10
N VAL A 9 7.66 6.74 -3.30
CA VAL A 9 6.69 6.36 -2.28
C VAL A 9 6.70 7.43 -1.19
N ASP A 10 5.52 7.93 -0.86
CA ASP A 10 5.32 8.90 0.21
C ASP A 10 5.36 8.18 1.57
N MET A 11 6.48 8.33 2.29
CA MET A 11 6.69 7.67 3.58
C MET A 11 5.87 8.30 4.71
N ASP A 12 5.54 9.58 4.60
CA ASP A 12 4.68 10.25 5.56
C ASP A 12 3.27 9.68 5.46
N TRP A 13 2.76 9.56 4.23
CA TRP A 13 1.48 8.92 3.97
C TRP A 13 1.45 7.45 4.42
N LEU A 14 2.51 6.68 4.16
CA LEU A 14 2.59 5.29 4.64
C LEU A 14 2.57 5.18 6.17
N ALA A 15 3.25 6.09 6.87
CA ALA A 15 3.26 6.13 8.32
C ALA A 15 1.88 6.48 8.89
N GLU A 16 1.15 7.39 8.23
CA GLU A 16 -0.24 7.72 8.58
C GLU A 16 -1.15 6.50 8.43
N GLN A 17 -1.09 5.80 7.29
CA GLN A 17 -1.88 4.58 7.09
C GLN A 17 -1.53 3.49 8.10
N ALA A 18 -0.25 3.32 8.44
CA ALA A 18 0.15 2.34 9.45
C ALA A 18 -0.35 2.71 10.85
N ALA A 19 -0.34 3.99 11.21
CA ALA A 19 -0.89 4.49 12.47
C ALA A 19 -2.42 4.32 12.55
N GLU A 20 -3.15 4.55 11.46
CA GLU A 20 -4.59 4.29 11.37
C GLU A 20 -4.93 2.81 11.62
N LEU A 21 -4.04 1.89 11.24
CA LEU A 21 -4.16 0.46 11.52
C LEU A 21 -3.75 0.06 12.96
N GLY A 22 -3.28 1.01 13.77
CA GLY A 22 -2.88 0.78 15.15
C GLY A 22 -1.39 0.47 15.35
N LEU A 23 -0.53 0.77 14.36
CA LEU A 23 0.92 0.71 14.60
C LEU A 23 1.30 1.79 15.63
N PRO A 24 2.10 1.45 16.67
CA PRO A 24 2.49 2.44 17.66
C PRO A 24 3.36 3.57 17.06
N ASP A 25 3.38 4.72 17.75
CA ASP A 25 4.01 5.96 17.27
C ASP A 25 5.50 5.81 16.93
N ASP A 26 6.23 4.94 17.65
CA ASP A 26 7.64 4.65 17.38
C ASP A 26 7.82 3.95 16.02
N GLY A 27 6.96 2.97 15.72
CA GLY A 27 6.91 2.29 14.43
C GLY A 27 6.53 3.25 13.30
N ALA A 28 5.51 4.10 13.51
CA ALA A 28 5.12 5.11 12.52
C ALA A 28 6.26 6.12 12.27
N ALA A 29 6.97 6.56 13.31
CA ALA A 29 8.14 7.43 13.17
C ALA A 29 9.28 6.74 12.39
N SER A 30 9.53 5.46 12.63
CA SER A 30 10.49 4.68 11.84
C SER A 30 10.09 4.57 10.37
N ILE A 31 8.80 4.38 10.06
CA ILE A 31 8.32 4.34 8.67
C ILE A 31 8.61 5.65 7.94
N ARG A 32 8.39 6.82 8.58
CA ARG A 32 8.70 8.13 7.98
C ARG A 32 10.17 8.28 7.58
N ALA A 33 11.06 7.63 8.33
CA ALA A 33 12.50 7.65 8.08
C ALA A 33 12.97 6.56 7.11
N ALA A 34 12.08 5.69 6.62
CA ALA A 34 12.43 4.60 5.72
C ALA A 34 12.83 5.10 4.33
N ASN A 35 13.72 4.37 3.67
CA ASN A 35 14.18 4.69 2.31
C ASN A 35 13.34 4.00 1.23
N THR A 36 12.64 2.91 1.59
CA THR A 36 11.87 2.09 0.65
C THR A 36 10.55 1.62 1.24
N ALA A 37 9.56 1.32 0.38
CA ALA A 37 8.28 0.73 0.81
C ALA A 37 8.45 -0.64 1.46
N LEU A 38 9.47 -1.41 1.05
CA LEU A 38 9.77 -2.71 1.65
C LEU A 38 10.25 -2.53 3.09
N GLU A 39 11.16 -1.58 3.32
CA GLU A 39 11.62 -1.24 4.66
C GLU A 39 10.47 -0.74 5.55
N ALA A 40 9.58 0.10 5.02
CA ALA A 40 8.36 0.52 5.72
C ALA A 40 7.48 -0.67 6.13
N LEU A 41 7.31 -1.67 5.24
CA LEU A 41 6.58 -2.89 5.53
C LEU A 41 7.30 -3.73 6.62
N GLU A 42 8.61 -3.91 6.52
CA GLU A 42 9.40 -4.64 7.51
C GLU A 42 9.29 -4.02 8.91
N ILE A 43 9.27 -2.68 9.00
CA ILE A 43 9.10 -1.94 10.26
C ILE A 43 7.77 -2.27 10.95
N THR A 44 6.70 -2.52 10.18
CA THR A 44 5.42 -2.95 10.77
C THR A 44 5.54 -4.24 11.57
N GLY A 45 6.52 -5.09 11.23
CA GLY A 45 6.73 -6.40 11.85
C GLY A 45 5.50 -7.32 11.79
N GLY A 46 4.61 -7.09 10.83
CA GLY A 46 3.33 -7.83 10.72
C GLY A 46 2.29 -7.47 11.80
N LYS A 47 2.52 -6.44 12.61
CA LYS A 47 1.54 -5.96 13.61
C LYS A 47 0.30 -5.34 12.95
N VAL A 48 0.46 -4.83 11.74
CA VAL A 48 -0.59 -4.25 10.92
C VAL A 48 -0.46 -4.74 9.47
N ASP A 49 -1.60 -4.91 8.79
CA ASP A 49 -1.63 -5.32 7.39
C ASP A 49 -1.62 -4.10 6.46
N LEU A 50 -0.46 -3.43 6.43
CA LEU A 50 -0.23 -2.24 5.62
C LEU A 50 -0.44 -2.50 4.12
N PRO A 51 0.02 -3.61 3.51
CA PRO A 51 -0.22 -3.88 2.10
C PRO A 51 -1.69 -4.05 1.74
N ALA A 52 -2.49 -4.76 2.56
CA ALA A 52 -3.92 -4.90 2.28
C ALA A 52 -4.65 -3.55 2.36
N CYS A 53 -4.30 -2.71 3.33
CA CYS A 53 -4.83 -1.35 3.45
C CYS A 53 -4.54 -0.52 2.18
N ILE A 54 -3.30 -0.51 1.71
CA ILE A 54 -2.91 0.20 0.49
C ILE A 54 -3.66 -0.35 -0.73
N ALA A 55 -3.81 -1.67 -0.85
CA ALA A 55 -4.54 -2.29 -1.94
C ALA A 55 -6.01 -1.82 -1.95
N MET A 56 -6.64 -1.73 -0.78
CA MET A 56 -8.00 -1.23 -0.64
C MET A 56 -8.14 0.23 -1.08
N LEU A 57 -7.23 1.10 -0.64
CA LEU A 57 -7.24 2.52 -1.00
C LEU A 57 -7.01 2.73 -2.50
N ALA A 58 -6.05 2.00 -3.08
CA ALA A 58 -5.80 2.02 -4.52
C ALA A 58 -7.03 1.57 -5.32
N ARG A 59 -7.72 0.51 -4.85
CA ARG A 59 -8.97 0.04 -5.48
C ARG A 59 -10.07 1.10 -5.39
N GLN A 60 -10.26 1.73 -4.23
CA GLN A 60 -11.25 2.80 -4.07
C GLN A 60 -10.98 3.97 -5.01
N GLN A 61 -9.71 4.38 -5.15
CA GLN A 61 -9.31 5.43 -6.07
C GLN A 61 -9.61 5.05 -7.53
N ALA A 62 -9.29 3.82 -7.94
CA ALA A 62 -9.59 3.32 -9.28
C ALA A 62 -11.10 3.31 -9.56
N LEU A 63 -11.91 2.83 -8.63
CA LEU A 63 -13.38 2.83 -8.75
C LEU A 63 -13.95 4.25 -8.86
N ALA A 64 -13.41 5.20 -8.10
CA ALA A 64 -13.81 6.61 -8.17
C ALA A 64 -13.54 7.21 -9.57
N VAL A 65 -12.40 6.87 -10.18
CA VAL A 65 -12.06 7.28 -11.55
C VAL A 65 -13.00 6.65 -12.59
N LEU A 66 -13.40 5.39 -12.38
CA LEU A 66 -14.27 4.64 -13.28
C LEU A 66 -15.74 5.06 -13.22
N ARG A 67 -16.14 5.91 -12.25
CA ARG A 67 -17.48 6.54 -12.15
C ARG A 67 -18.65 5.57 -12.33
N GLY A 68 -18.53 4.35 -11.80
CA GLY A 68 -19.60 3.35 -11.86
C GLY A 68 -19.72 2.59 -13.19
N ALA A 69 -18.67 2.61 -14.03
CA ALA A 69 -18.58 1.68 -15.15
C ALA A 69 -18.76 0.22 -14.66
N PRO A 70 -19.44 -0.65 -15.41
CA PRO A 70 -19.72 -2.03 -15.02
C PRO A 70 -18.47 -2.91 -15.20
N VAL A 71 -17.39 -2.55 -14.51
CA VAL A 71 -16.13 -3.27 -14.51
C VAL A 71 -15.77 -3.60 -13.07
N GLU A 72 -15.23 -4.79 -12.88
CA GLU A 72 -14.66 -5.19 -11.60
C GLU A 72 -13.19 -4.78 -11.53
N VAL A 73 -12.74 -4.39 -10.33
CA VAL A 73 -11.36 -3.96 -10.08
C VAL A 73 -10.80 -4.83 -8.97
N GLU A 74 -9.67 -5.46 -9.25
CA GLU A 74 -8.85 -6.16 -8.28
C GLU A 74 -7.45 -5.54 -8.26
N VAL A 75 -6.90 -5.33 -7.07
CA VAL A 75 -5.58 -4.77 -6.84
C VAL A 75 -4.75 -5.82 -6.11
N LEU A 76 -3.59 -6.14 -6.67
CA LEU A 76 -2.62 -7.07 -6.09
C LEU A 76 -1.29 -6.34 -5.91
N ILE A 77 -0.71 -6.42 -4.70
CA ILE A 77 0.58 -5.82 -4.37
C ILE A 77 1.60 -6.94 -4.25
N PHE A 78 2.69 -6.83 -5.00
CA PHE A 78 3.76 -7.82 -5.01
C PHE A 78 5.08 -7.25 -4.49
N SER A 79 5.85 -8.09 -3.81
CA SER A 79 7.27 -7.83 -3.54
C SER A 79 8.08 -7.94 -4.83
N ARG A 80 9.34 -7.47 -4.79
CA ARG A 80 10.27 -7.62 -5.93
C ARG A 80 10.58 -9.08 -6.27
N ASP A 81 10.43 -9.99 -5.28
CA ASP A 81 10.64 -11.43 -5.46
C ASP A 81 9.37 -12.17 -5.92
N GLY A 82 8.30 -11.43 -6.23
CA GLY A 82 7.04 -11.97 -6.73
C GLY A 82 6.09 -12.49 -5.63
N MET A 83 6.38 -12.22 -4.36
CA MET A 83 5.50 -12.60 -3.25
C MET A 83 4.27 -11.68 -3.22
N LEU A 84 3.07 -12.26 -3.12
CA LEU A 84 1.86 -11.47 -2.90
C LEU A 84 1.87 -10.92 -1.46
N LEU A 85 1.92 -9.59 -1.34
CA LEU A 85 1.97 -8.89 -0.06
C LEU A 85 0.59 -8.45 0.41
N GLY A 86 -0.29 -8.06 -0.51
CA GLY A 86 -1.63 -7.57 -0.20
C GLY A 86 -2.55 -7.62 -1.40
N GLN A 87 -3.84 -7.67 -1.13
CA GLN A 87 -4.86 -7.74 -2.18
C GLN A 87 -6.14 -6.99 -1.77
N ALA A 88 -6.86 -6.45 -2.74
CA ALA A 88 -8.18 -5.90 -2.54
C ALA A 88 -9.08 -6.10 -3.76
N GLY A 89 -10.34 -6.45 -3.49
CA GLY A 89 -11.24 -6.98 -4.50
C GLY A 89 -11.08 -8.49 -4.63
N ARG A 90 -12.05 -9.11 -5.30
CA ARG A 90 -11.99 -10.49 -5.77
C ARG A 90 -12.80 -10.54 -7.04
N LEU A 91 -12.18 -10.99 -8.13
CA LEU A 91 -12.91 -11.27 -9.37
C LEU A 91 -13.47 -12.68 -9.23
N ASP A 92 -14.79 -12.78 -9.04
CA ASP A 92 -15.47 -14.07 -9.10
C ASP A 92 -15.61 -14.42 -10.59
N GLY A 93 -14.79 -15.36 -11.07
CA GLY A 93 -14.80 -15.85 -12.45
C GLY A 93 -15.95 -16.78 -12.78
#